data_AF-A0A955F3J0-F1
#
_entry.id   AF-A0A955F3J0-F1
#
_cell.length_a   1.000
_cell.length_b   1.000
_cell.length_c   1.000
_cell.angle_alpha   90.00
_cell.angle_beta   90.00
_cell.angle_gamma   90.00
#
_symmetry.space_group_name_H-M   'P 1'
#
loop_
_entity.id
_entity.type
_entity.pdbx_description
1 polymer ?
#
loop_
_entity_poly.entity_id
_entity_poly.type
_entity_poly.pdbx_seq_one_letter_code
_entity_poly.pdbx_strand_id
1 'polypeptide(L)'
;ITRREFDDVMRTNVFGVMQWLPQLAPGLAARQGRAAFISSDMASIAECSSSHGMLYRASKAALNMVVKCAALEYPGARFLALSPGWVRTDMGGQEAPLSVEESVRGMLEVLSSLTPADSGSFLDHQRRNLPW
;
A
#
# COMPACT_ATOMS: atom_id res chain seq x y z
N ILE A 1 -22.57 -0.57 5.76
CA ILE A 1 -21.56 -1.65 5.80
C ILE A 1 -22.18 -2.83 6.52
N THR A 2 -22.41 -3.92 5.82
CA THR A 2 -22.83 -5.19 6.43
C THR A 2 -21.62 -5.94 6.99
N ARG A 3 -21.83 -6.92 7.88
CA ARG A 3 -20.75 -7.75 8.40
C ARG A 3 -19.96 -8.45 7.28
N ARG A 4 -20.67 -8.99 6.28
CA ARG A 4 -20.05 -9.68 5.15
C ARG A 4 -19.13 -8.76 4.36
N GLU A 5 -19.61 -7.55 4.02
CA GLU A 5 -18.79 -6.55 3.32
C GLU A 5 -17.53 -6.19 4.12
N PHE A 6 -17.68 -5.98 5.43
CA PHE A 6 -16.54 -5.70 6.32
C PHE A 6 -15.53 -6.85 6.28
N ASP A 7 -15.99 -8.08 6.49
CA ASP A 7 -15.14 -9.27 6.51
C ASP A 7 -14.44 -9.46 5.17
N ASP A 8 -15.15 -9.32 4.04
CA ASP A 8 -14.58 -9.49 2.70
C ASP A 8 -13.47 -8.46 2.41
N VAL A 9 -13.70 -7.18 2.72
CA VAL A 9 -12.71 -6.11 2.50
C VAL A 9 -11.50 -6.27 3.43
N MET A 10 -11.71 -6.47 4.73
CA MET A 10 -10.62 -6.59 5.69
C MET A 10 -9.81 -7.87 5.48
N ARG A 11 -10.48 -8.98 5.14
CA ARG A 11 -9.80 -10.23 4.84
C ARG A 11 -8.90 -10.09 3.61
N THR A 12 -9.40 -9.44 2.57
CA THR A 12 -8.65 -9.27 1.31
C THR A 12 -7.51 -8.27 1.46
N ASN A 13 -7.78 -7.08 2.00
CA ASN A 13 -6.82 -5.99 2.01
C ASN A 13 -5.81 -6.05 3.16
N VAL A 14 -6.13 -6.74 4.26
CA VAL A 14 -5.32 -6.73 5.48
C VAL A 14 -4.88 -8.13 5.86
N PHE A 15 -5.84 -9.02 6.14
CA PHE A 15 -5.52 -10.35 6.68
C PHE A 15 -4.64 -11.17 5.73
N GLY A 16 -4.94 -11.16 4.43
CA GLY A 16 -4.12 -11.86 3.44
C GLY A 16 -2.65 -11.42 3.44
N VAL A 17 -2.39 -10.12 3.62
CA VAL A 17 -1.03 -9.58 3.73
C VAL A 17 -0.36 -10.03 5.04
N MET A 18 -1.09 -10.00 6.15
CA MET A 18 -0.57 -10.47 7.44
C MET A 18 -0.21 -11.97 7.41
N GLN A 19 -0.93 -12.79 6.64
CA GLN A 19 -0.60 -14.20 6.44
C GLN A 19 0.59 -14.41 5.50
N TRP A 20 0.75 -13.54 4.51
CA TRP A 20 1.84 -13.58 3.54
C TRP A 20 3.19 -13.23 4.17
N LEU A 21 3.21 -12.23 5.05
CA LEU A 21 4.42 -11.69 5.67
C LEU A 21 5.35 -12.75 6.30
N PRO A 22 4.91 -13.56 7.28
CA PRO A 22 5.81 -14.51 7.95
C PRO A 22 6.36 -15.59 7.00
N GLN A 23 5.72 -15.84 5.86
CA GLN A 23 6.15 -16.85 4.90
C GLN A 23 7.24 -16.34 3.95
N LEU A 24 7.25 -15.05 3.62
CA LEU A 24 8.11 -14.50 2.56
C LEU A 24 9.03 -13.37 3.01
N ALA A 25 8.67 -12.64 4.07
CA ALA A 25 9.50 -11.56 4.61
C ALA A 25 10.91 -12.02 5.03
N PRO A 26 11.11 -13.19 5.68
CA PRO A 26 12.46 -13.65 6.02
C PRO A 26 13.37 -13.84 4.80
N GLY A 27 12.84 -14.45 3.73
CA GLY A 27 13.57 -14.67 2.49
C GLY A 27 13.87 -13.37 1.74
N LEU A 28 12.93 -12.42 1.75
CA LEU A 28 13.17 -11.07 1.22
C LEU A 28 14.25 -10.36 2.01
N ALA A 29 14.20 -10.39 3.35
CA ALA A 29 15.18 -9.73 4.21
C ALA A 29 16.59 -10.28 4.01
N ALA A 30 16.74 -11.61 3.94
CA ALA A 30 18.01 -12.28 3.69
C ALA A 30 18.67 -11.86 2.35
N ARG A 31 17.85 -11.46 1.37
CA ARG A 31 18.30 -11.07 0.02
C ARG A 31 18.36 -9.56 -0.19
N GLN A 32 18.13 -8.79 0.88
CA GLN A 32 17.93 -7.35 0.77
C GLN A 32 16.88 -6.97 -0.29
N GLY A 33 15.80 -7.74 -0.33
CA GLY A 33 14.71 -7.61 -1.27
C GLY A 33 13.83 -6.38 -1.01
N ARG A 34 12.85 -6.19 -1.89
CA ARG A 34 11.91 -5.07 -1.85
C ARG A 34 10.50 -5.60 -2.08
N ALA A 35 9.53 -5.08 -1.34
CA ALA A 35 8.12 -5.36 -1.60
C ALA A 35 7.30 -4.07 -1.43
N ALA A 36 6.52 -3.74 -2.45
CA ALA A 36 5.53 -2.68 -2.38
C ALA A 36 4.15 -3.31 -2.18
N PHE A 37 3.40 -2.79 -1.22
CA PHE A 37 2.02 -3.14 -0.97
C PHE A 37 1.14 -2.02 -1.53
N ILE A 38 0.26 -2.37 -2.46
CA ILE A 38 -0.62 -1.40 -3.12
C ILE A 38 -1.64 -0.89 -2.10
N SER A 39 -1.36 0.29 -1.57
CA SER A 39 -2.21 1.05 -0.66
C SER A 39 -3.03 2.07 -1.46
N SER A 40 -3.39 3.20 -0.85
CA SER A 40 -4.08 4.33 -1.47
C SER A 40 -3.86 5.56 -0.63
N ASP A 41 -3.70 6.71 -1.27
CA ASP A 41 -3.77 8.04 -0.64
C ASP A 41 -4.96 8.21 0.31
N MET A 42 -6.10 7.59 0.02
CA MET A 42 -7.27 7.54 0.91
C MET A 42 -7.01 6.88 2.28
N ALA A 43 -5.87 6.20 2.46
CA ALA A 43 -5.41 5.63 3.72
C ALA A 43 -4.82 6.67 4.68
N SER A 44 -4.51 7.88 4.19
CA SER A 44 -4.00 8.96 5.03
C SER A 44 -5.07 9.42 5.99
N ILE A 45 -4.82 9.23 7.28
CA ILE A 45 -5.64 9.76 8.37
C ILE A 45 -5.42 11.28 8.46
N ALA A 46 -4.17 11.74 8.33
CA ALA A 46 -3.84 13.16 8.37
C ALA A 46 -4.53 14.00 7.28
N GLU A 47 -4.68 13.47 6.06
CA GLU A 47 -5.32 14.17 4.93
C GLU A 47 -6.81 13.82 4.76
N CYS A 48 -7.40 13.07 5.69
CA CYS A 48 -8.79 12.63 5.59
C CYS A 48 -9.77 13.82 5.69
N SER A 49 -10.39 14.17 4.57
CA SER A 49 -11.37 15.26 4.45
C SER A 49 -12.78 14.79 4.06
N SER A 50 -12.99 13.48 3.91
CA SER A 50 -14.26 12.90 3.46
C SER A 50 -14.52 11.53 4.07
N SER A 51 -15.79 11.25 4.39
CA SER A 51 -16.25 9.95 4.87
C SER A 51 -16.53 8.93 3.75
N HIS A 52 -16.47 9.36 2.47
CA HIS A 52 -16.71 8.47 1.34
C HIS A 52 -15.70 7.32 1.32
N GLY A 53 -16.19 6.09 1.09
CA GLY A 53 -15.35 4.89 1.08
C GLY A 53 -14.76 4.51 2.43
N MET A 54 -15.41 4.87 3.55
CA MET A 54 -14.91 4.66 4.92
C MET A 54 -14.29 3.28 5.17
N LEU A 55 -14.95 2.19 4.75
CA LEU A 55 -14.41 0.82 4.93
C LEU A 55 -13.11 0.60 4.14
N TYR A 56 -13.08 1.07 2.90
CA TYR A 56 -11.87 1.00 2.07
C TYR A 56 -10.73 1.79 2.71
N ARG A 57 -10.99 3.04 3.15
CA ARG A 57 -10.04 3.89 3.88
C ARG A 57 -9.47 3.17 5.10
N ALA A 58 -10.35 2.65 5.97
CA ALA A 58 -9.95 1.93 7.16
C ALA A 58 -9.10 0.70 6.84
N SER A 59 -9.46 -0.06 5.79
CA SER A 59 -8.68 -1.23 5.38
C SER A 59 -7.29 -0.88 4.86
N LYS A 60 -7.15 0.23 4.13
CA LYS A 60 -5.84 0.69 3.62
C LYS A 60 -5.00 1.34 4.71
N ALA A 61 -5.61 2.03 5.68
CA ALA A 61 -4.94 2.51 6.88
C ALA A 61 -4.44 1.35 7.76
N ALA A 62 -5.22 0.26 7.88
CA ALA A 62 -4.79 -0.95 8.57
C ALA A 62 -3.63 -1.65 7.83
N LEU A 63 -3.71 -1.77 6.49
CA LEU A 63 -2.60 -2.27 5.67
C LEU A 63 -1.33 -1.42 5.86
N ASN A 64 -1.47 -0.10 5.89
CA ASN A 64 -0.39 0.84 6.15
C ASN A 64 0.32 0.56 7.49
N MET A 65 -0.44 0.31 8.56
CA MET A 65 0.12 -0.10 9.86
C MET A 65 0.87 -1.43 9.75
N VAL A 66 0.30 -2.43 9.05
CA VAL A 66 0.95 -3.74 8.83
C VAL A 66 2.30 -3.58 8.13
N VAL A 67 2.37 -2.74 7.09
CA VAL A 67 3.62 -2.45 6.38
C VAL A 67 4.64 -1.78 7.30
N LYS A 68 4.20 -0.82 8.14
CA LYS A 68 5.07 -0.14 9.09
C LYS A 68 5.68 -1.11 10.10
N CYS A 69 4.87 -2.01 10.66
CA CYS A 69 5.34 -3.05 11.57
C CYS A 69 6.30 -4.02 10.88
N ALA A 70 5.99 -4.47 9.66
CA ALA A 70 6.85 -5.36 8.90
C ALA A 70 8.23 -4.75 8.61
N ALA A 71 8.29 -3.44 8.31
CA ALA A 71 9.56 -2.75 8.09
C ALA A 71 10.44 -2.71 9.34
N LEU A 72 9.84 -2.63 10.53
CA LEU A 72 10.55 -2.68 11.81
C LEU A 72 11.02 -4.10 12.17
N GLU A 73 10.18 -5.10 11.90
CA GLU A 73 10.47 -6.50 12.22
C GLU A 73 11.54 -7.11 11.29
N TYR A 74 11.56 -6.70 10.01
CA TYR A 74 12.45 -7.25 9.00
C TYR A 74 13.34 -6.16 8.37
N PRO A 75 14.31 -5.58 9.11
CA PRO A 75 15.11 -4.44 8.65
C PRO A 75 16.01 -4.75 7.44
N GLY A 76 16.22 -6.04 7.13
CA GLY A 76 16.91 -6.46 5.91
C GLY A 76 16.09 -6.25 4.63
N ALA A 77 14.76 -6.18 4.72
CA ALA A 77 13.87 -5.95 3.58
C ALA A 77 13.46 -4.48 3.47
N ARG A 78 13.12 -4.04 2.26
CA ARG A 78 12.53 -2.72 2.00
C ARG A 78 11.05 -2.89 1.75
N PHE A 79 10.22 -2.55 2.74
CA PHE A 79 8.77 -2.59 2.62
C PHE A 79 8.20 -1.20 2.41
N LEU A 80 7.26 -1.08 1.47
CA LEU A 80 6.68 0.20 1.08
C LEU A 80 5.16 0.10 1.02
N ALA A 81 4.45 1.06 1.60
CA ALA A 81 3.05 1.30 1.26
C ALA A 81 3.02 2.24 0.05
N LEU A 82 2.40 1.83 -1.04
CA LEU A 82 2.47 2.55 -2.32
C LEU A 82 1.08 2.89 -2.82
N SER A 83 0.79 4.18 -2.97
CA SER A 83 -0.42 4.68 -3.62
C SER A 83 -0.23 4.72 -5.15
N PRO A 84 -1.07 4.01 -5.93
CA PRO A 84 -0.98 4.04 -7.39
C PRO A 84 -1.51 5.34 -8.01
N GLY A 85 -2.11 6.23 -7.22
CA GLY A 85 -2.96 7.33 -7.70
C GLY A 85 -4.36 6.86 -8.09
N TRP A 86 -5.14 7.73 -8.72
CA TRP A 86 -6.47 7.38 -9.23
C TRP A 86 -6.37 6.91 -10.69
N VAL A 87 -6.54 5.61 -10.91
CA VAL A 87 -6.18 4.90 -12.15
C VAL A 87 -7.41 4.32 -12.87
N ARG A 88 -7.46 4.44 -14.21
CA ARG A 88 -8.53 3.88 -15.06
C ARG A 88 -8.50 2.36 -15.04
N THR A 89 -9.28 1.79 -14.13
CA THR A 89 -9.46 0.36 -13.89
C THR A 89 -10.93 0.12 -13.55
N ASP A 90 -11.35 -1.13 -13.40
CA ASP A 90 -12.70 -1.46 -12.93
C ASP A 90 -13.03 -0.80 -11.58
N MET A 91 -12.02 -0.62 -10.71
CA MET A 91 -12.18 0.01 -9.39
C MET A 91 -12.15 1.54 -9.46
N GLY A 92 -11.32 2.12 -10.33
CA GLY A 92 -11.16 3.57 -10.44
C GLY A 92 -12.17 4.25 -11.35
N GLY A 93 -12.79 3.52 -12.29
CA GLY A 93 -13.72 4.07 -13.26
C GLY A 93 -13.03 4.80 -14.42
N GLN A 94 -13.80 5.15 -15.46
CA GLN A 94 -13.29 5.77 -16.69
C GLN A 94 -12.84 7.22 -16.50
N GLU A 95 -13.39 7.91 -15.50
CA GLU A 95 -13.06 9.30 -15.16
C GLU A 95 -11.71 9.45 -14.45
N ALA A 96 -11.04 8.34 -14.11
CA ALA A 96 -9.75 8.41 -13.45
C ALA A 96 -8.69 9.07 -14.36
N PRO A 97 -7.86 9.98 -13.82
CA PRO A 97 -6.94 10.77 -14.64
C PRO A 97 -5.77 9.95 -15.19
N LEU A 98 -5.34 8.90 -14.48
CA LEU A 98 -4.16 8.12 -14.85
C LEU A 98 -4.50 6.86 -15.66
N SER A 99 -3.71 6.57 -16.69
CA SER A 99 -3.69 5.23 -17.30
C SER A 99 -3.02 4.21 -16.38
N VAL A 100 -3.29 2.92 -16.64
CA VAL A 100 -2.61 1.82 -15.95
C VAL A 100 -1.10 1.87 -16.23
N GLU A 101 -0.72 2.15 -17.47
CA GLU A 101 0.67 2.21 -17.91
C GLU A 101 1.46 3.32 -17.21
N GLU A 102 0.86 4.51 -17.06
CA GLU A 102 1.48 5.63 -16.31
C GLU A 102 1.67 5.29 -14.84
N SER A 103 0.62 4.76 -14.20
CA SER A 103 0.68 4.39 -12.78
C SER A 103 1.73 3.30 -12.52
N VAL A 104 1.71 2.22 -13.30
CA VAL A 104 2.63 1.09 -13.15
C VAL A 104 4.07 1.50 -13.43
N ARG A 105 4.32 2.32 -14.45
CA ARG A 105 5.67 2.85 -14.73
C ARG A 105 6.22 3.61 -13.52
N GLY A 106 5.46 4.55 -12.98
CA GLY A 106 5.88 5.31 -11.80
C GLY A 106 6.10 4.42 -10.58
N MET A 107 5.21 3.46 -10.32
CA MET A 107 5.38 2.52 -9.20
C MET A 107 6.64 1.65 -9.32
N LEU A 108 6.99 1.19 -10.52
CA LEU A 108 8.22 0.43 -10.77
C LEU A 108 9.48 1.30 -10.60
N GLU A 109 9.43 2.57 -11.00
CA GLU A 109 10.50 3.55 -10.76
C GLU A 109 10.70 3.81 -9.26
N VAL A 110 9.62 3.98 -8.50
CA VAL A 110 9.66 4.12 -7.03
C VAL A 110 10.27 2.87 -6.39
N LEU A 111 9.78 1.68 -6.74
CA LEU A 111 10.27 0.42 -6.18
C LEU A 111 11.75 0.16 -6.52
N SER A 112 12.18 0.50 -7.74
CA SER A 112 13.56 0.34 -8.20
C SER A 112 14.53 1.35 -7.57
N SER A 113 14.04 2.47 -7.06
CA SER A 113 14.82 3.53 -6.40
C SER A 113 14.81 3.48 -4.87
N LEU A 114 14.18 2.48 -4.23
CA LEU A 114 14.15 2.39 -2.78
C LEU A 114 15.52 2.14 -2.15
N THR A 115 15.81 2.96 -1.15
CA THR A 115 16.95 2.84 -0.23
C THR A 115 16.50 2.21 1.10
N PRO A 116 17.43 1.76 1.97
CA PRO A 116 17.05 1.29 3.32
C PRO A 116 16.28 2.33 4.14
N ALA A 117 16.57 3.62 3.97
CA ALA A 117 15.89 4.71 4.68
C ALA A 117 14.42 4.89 4.25
N ASP A 118 14.05 4.40 3.07
CA ASP A 118 12.67 4.46 2.58
C ASP A 118 11.80 3.31 3.15
N SER A 119 12.38 2.33 3.84
CA SER A 119 11.61 1.20 4.37
C SER A 119 10.61 1.65 5.44
N GLY A 120 9.37 1.22 5.31
CA GLY A 120 8.26 1.63 6.17
C GLY A 120 7.79 3.06 5.92
N SER A 121 8.00 3.59 4.71
CA SER A 121 7.41 4.85 4.24
C SER A 121 6.08 4.63 3.50
N PHE A 122 5.37 5.72 3.26
CA PHE A 122 4.15 5.78 2.47
C PHE A 122 4.37 6.74 1.31
N LEU A 123 4.45 6.20 0.11
CA LEU A 123 4.75 6.99 -1.09
C LEU A 123 3.65 6.82 -2.12
N ASP A 124 3.55 7.74 -3.07
CA ASP A 124 2.78 7.53 -4.30
C ASP A 124 3.64 7.11 -5.50
N HIS A 125 2.99 6.83 -6.63
CA HIS A 125 3.62 6.49 -7.90
C HIS A 125 4.59 7.57 -8.45
N GLN A 126 4.60 8.78 -7.91
CA GLN A 126 5.52 9.87 -8.26
C GLN A 126 6.60 10.07 -7.17
N ARG A 127 6.72 9.13 -6.22
CA ARG A 127 7.63 9.19 -5.07
C ARG A 127 7.32 10.33 -4.09
N ARG A 128 6.13 10.94 -4.14
CA ARG A 128 5.72 11.93 -3.14
C ARG A 128 5.44 11.21 -1.82
N ASN A 129 5.91 11.79 -0.73
CA ASN A 129 5.63 11.27 0.61
C ASN A 129 4.21 11.63 1.01
N LEU A 130 3.43 10.61 1.37
CA LEU A 130 2.06 10.76 1.84
C LEU A 130 2.05 10.69 3.37
N PRO A 131 1.43 11.65 4.07
CA PRO A 131 1.32 11.58 5.51
C PRO A 131 0.40 10.42 5.92
N TRP A 132 0.68 9.79 7.06
CA TRP A 132 -0.11 8.67 7.58
C TRP A 132 -1.46 9.10 8.15
#